data_AF-A0A559QM60-F1
#
_entry.id   AF-A0A559QM60-F1
#
_cell.length_a   1.000
_cell.length_b   1.000
_cell.length_c   1.000
_cell.angle_alpha   90.00
_cell.angle_beta   90.00
_cell.angle_gamma   90.00
#
_symmetry.space_group_name_H-M   'P 1'
#
loop_
_entity.id
_entity.type
_entity.pdbx_description
1 polymer ?
#
loop_
_entity_poly.entity_id
_entity_poly.type
_entity_poly.pdbx_seq_one_letter_code
_entity_poly.pdbx_strand_id
1 'polypeptide(L)'
;MSDHNLTNKLNLETAKIDWCELERYFAAGKAIYVAPSLDLIEVAKTLHADDTAQLQQWMNNQQVNPVSDQQALSFASENAQVWALVLAPWVLVQAVQQD
;
A
#
# COMPACT_ATOMS: atom_id res chain seq x y z
N MET A 1 29.97 -8.66 13.06
CA MET A 1 28.75 -9.47 12.87
C MET A 1 27.71 -8.53 12.31
N SER A 2 27.46 -8.63 11.01
CA SER A 2 26.74 -7.64 10.22
C SER A 2 25.26 -7.96 10.23
N ASP A 3 24.49 -7.30 11.10
CA ASP A 3 23.04 -7.27 11.04
C ASP A 3 22.63 -6.22 9.99
N HIS A 4 22.65 -6.61 8.72
CA HIS A 4 22.20 -5.75 7.62
C HIS A 4 21.64 -6.58 6.46
N ASN A 5 20.75 -7.54 6.74
CA ASN A 5 20.18 -8.39 5.68
C ASN A 5 18.66 -8.63 5.80
N LEU A 6 17.92 -7.74 6.46
CA LEU A 6 16.46 -7.76 6.34
C LEU A 6 15.97 -6.84 5.21
N THR A 7 16.66 -5.72 4.98
CA THR A 7 16.33 -4.76 3.91
C THR A 7 16.59 -5.32 2.50
N ASN A 8 17.52 -6.29 2.36
CA ASN A 8 17.93 -6.78 1.04
C ASN A 8 17.01 -7.85 0.42
N LYS A 9 16.00 -8.32 1.16
CA LYS A 9 14.94 -9.23 0.67
C LYS A 9 13.61 -8.53 0.40
N LEU A 10 13.48 -7.29 0.87
CA LEU A 10 12.28 -6.48 0.83
C LEU A 10 12.46 -5.44 -0.28
N ASN A 11 11.95 -5.73 -1.49
CA ASN A 11 11.96 -4.78 -2.61
C ASN A 11 10.93 -3.68 -2.36
N LEU A 12 11.19 -2.80 -1.39
CA LEU A 12 10.32 -1.68 -1.02
C LEU A 12 10.62 -0.49 -1.93
N GLU A 13 9.99 -0.47 -3.10
CA GLU A 13 10.05 0.67 -4.01
C GLU A 13 8.80 1.52 -3.84
N THR A 14 8.93 2.73 -3.28
CA THR A 14 7.85 3.72 -3.19
C THR A 14 7.98 4.73 -4.32
N ALA A 15 6.95 4.86 -5.15
CA ALA A 15 6.91 5.84 -6.23
C ALA A 15 5.52 6.48 -6.34
N LYS A 16 5.45 7.73 -6.80
CA LYS A 16 4.18 8.30 -7.30
C LYS A 16 3.93 7.75 -8.69
N ILE A 17 2.78 7.14 -8.89
CA ILE A 17 2.38 6.55 -10.16
C ILE A 17 0.90 6.82 -10.39
N ASP A 18 0.48 6.77 -11.64
CA ASP A 18 -0.93 6.84 -11.98
C ASP A 18 -1.67 5.59 -11.49
N TRP A 19 -2.88 5.77 -10.95
CA TRP A 19 -3.70 4.64 -10.50
C TRP A 19 -3.96 3.61 -11.62
N CYS A 20 -4.07 4.05 -12.88
CA CYS A 20 -4.29 3.18 -14.04
C CYS A 20 -3.22 2.06 -14.16
N GLU A 21 -1.96 2.37 -13.85
CA GLU A 21 -0.84 1.40 -13.87
C GLU A 21 -0.98 0.30 -12.79
N LEU A 22 -1.77 0.59 -11.75
CA LEU A 22 -2.00 -0.27 -10.60
C LEU A 22 -3.29 -1.08 -10.69
N GLU A 23 -4.16 -0.80 -11.67
CA GLU A 23 -5.43 -1.51 -11.85
C GLU A 23 -5.24 -3.03 -11.99
N ARG A 24 -4.13 -3.47 -12.60
CA ARG A 24 -3.77 -4.90 -12.67
C ARG A 24 -3.61 -5.57 -11.31
N TYR A 25 -3.10 -4.85 -10.30
CA TYR A 25 -2.95 -5.37 -8.95
C TYR A 25 -4.29 -5.34 -8.22
N PHE A 26 -5.10 -4.30 -8.43
CA PHE A 26 -6.45 -4.23 -7.91
C PHE A 26 -7.33 -5.37 -8.45
N ALA A 27 -7.33 -5.61 -9.77
CA ALA A 27 -8.04 -6.71 -10.41
C ALA A 27 -7.61 -8.09 -9.89
N ALA A 28 -6.36 -8.22 -9.44
CA ALA A 28 -5.84 -9.43 -8.81
C ALA A 28 -6.13 -9.53 -7.30
N GLY A 29 -6.85 -8.57 -6.70
CA GLY A 29 -7.13 -8.51 -5.26
C GLY A 29 -5.88 -8.24 -4.41
N LYS A 30 -4.85 -7.63 -5.00
CA LYS A 30 -3.52 -7.41 -4.41
C LYS A 30 -3.24 -5.95 -4.05
N ALA A 31 -4.18 -5.04 -4.30
CA ALA A 31 -4.05 -3.63 -3.96
C ALA A 31 -4.63 -3.36 -2.56
N ILE A 32 -3.80 -2.81 -1.67
CA ILE A 32 -4.14 -2.45 -0.30
C ILE A 32 -4.05 -0.94 -0.16
N TYR A 33 -5.15 -0.30 0.17
CA TYR A 33 -5.19 1.11 0.54
C TYR A 33 -4.62 1.32 1.94
N VAL A 34 -3.77 2.33 2.05
CA VAL A 34 -3.17 2.83 3.29
C VAL A 34 -3.57 4.29 3.46
N ALA A 35 -4.17 4.61 4.59
CA ALA A 35 -4.57 5.97 4.92
C ALA A 35 -3.35 6.90 4.95
N PRO A 36 -3.49 8.17 4.55
CA PRO A 36 -2.41 9.16 4.57
C PRO A 36 -1.85 9.47 5.97
N SER A 37 -2.58 9.08 7.02
CA SER A 37 -2.12 9.18 8.41
C SER A 37 -1.09 8.10 8.80
N LEU A 38 -0.88 7.09 7.96
CA LEU A 38 0.10 6.03 8.16
C LEU A 38 1.24 6.14 7.13
N ASP A 39 2.40 5.64 7.51
CA ASP A 39 3.55 5.56 6.62
C ASP A 39 3.55 4.23 5.84
N LEU A 40 3.71 4.32 4.51
CA LEU A 40 3.73 3.15 3.62
C LEU A 40 4.83 2.14 4.00
N ILE A 41 6.00 2.63 4.44
CA ILE A 41 7.13 1.77 4.82
C ILE A 41 6.80 1.02 6.11
N GLU A 42 6.18 1.68 7.09
CA GLU A 42 5.78 1.05 8.35
C GLU A 42 4.72 -0.03 8.13
N VAL A 43 3.73 0.22 7.27
CA VAL A 43 2.73 -0.79 6.91
C VAL A 43 3.37 -1.96 6.17
N ALA A 44 4.30 -1.70 5.24
CA ALA A 44 5.00 -2.75 4.51
C ALA A 44 5.87 -3.63 5.44
N LYS A 45 6.56 -3.02 6.41
CA LYS A 45 7.33 -3.74 7.43
C LYS A 45 6.43 -4.62 8.28
N THR A 46 5.27 -4.11 8.69
CA THR A 46 4.29 -4.83 9.50
C THR A 46 3.70 -6.02 8.74
N LEU A 47 3.35 -5.82 7.46
CA LEU A 47 2.91 -6.90 6.57
C LEU A 47 3.99 -7.97 6.40
N HIS A 48 5.26 -7.57 6.23
CA HIS A 48 6.36 -8.52 6.08
C HIS A 48 6.68 -9.28 7.36
N ALA A 49 6.52 -8.63 8.51
CA ALA A 49 6.67 -9.25 9.82
C ALA A 49 5.50 -10.19 10.18
N ASP A 50 4.46 -10.26 9.35
CA ASP A 50 3.21 -10.99 9.61
C ASP A 50 2.55 -10.56 10.93
N ASP A 51 2.69 -9.28 11.30
CA ASP A 51 2.13 -8.76 12.55
C ASP A 51 0.63 -8.53 12.41
N THR A 52 -0.13 -9.62 12.58
CA THR A 52 -1.58 -9.61 12.45
C THR A 52 -2.26 -8.72 13.49
N ALA A 53 -1.66 -8.52 14.66
CA ALA A 53 -2.25 -7.69 15.72
C ALA A 53 -2.30 -6.21 15.31
N GLN A 54 -1.17 -5.69 14.82
CA GLN A 54 -1.08 -4.32 14.30
C GLN A 54 -1.96 -4.13 13.06
N LEU A 55 -1.95 -5.10 12.13
CA LEU A 55 -2.81 -5.06 10.94
C LEU A 55 -4.30 -5.03 11.28
N GLN A 56 -4.74 -5.86 12.24
CA GLN A 56 -6.14 -5.85 12.69
C GLN A 56 -6.54 -4.52 13.32
N GLN A 57 -5.64 -3.89 14.10
CA GLN A 57 -5.90 -2.56 14.64
C GLN A 57 -6.12 -1.53 13.53
N TRP A 58 -5.25 -1.51 12.53
CA TRP A 58 -5.39 -0.59 11.40
C TRP A 58 -6.62 -0.87 10.56
N MET A 59 -6.96 -2.14 10.31
CA MET A 59 -8.20 -2.52 9.62
C MET A 59 -9.43 -2.05 10.40
N ASN A 60 -9.46 -2.25 11.71
CA ASN A 60 -10.57 -1.79 12.57
C ASN A 60 -10.71 -0.26 12.56
N ASN A 61 -9.60 0.47 12.49
CA ASN A 61 -9.59 1.94 12.40
C ASN A 61 -9.80 2.45 10.96
N GLN A 62 -10.09 1.56 10.01
CA GLN A 62 -10.18 1.86 8.58
C GLN A 62 -8.92 2.48 7.96
N GLN A 63 -7.76 2.32 8.58
CA GLN A 63 -6.50 2.90 8.13
C GLN A 63 -5.77 2.03 7.10
N VAL A 64 -5.92 0.71 7.15
CA VAL A 64 -5.36 -0.22 6.16
C VAL A 64 -6.45 -1.18 5.74
N ASN A 65 -6.82 -1.17 4.45
CA ASN A 65 -7.87 -2.03 3.91
C ASN A 65 -7.59 -2.35 2.45
N PRO A 66 -8.13 -3.45 1.90
CA PRO A 66 -8.14 -3.63 0.44
C PRO A 66 -8.80 -2.42 -0.22
N VAL A 67 -8.24 -1.98 -1.35
CA VAL A 67 -8.87 -0.90 -2.13
C VAL A 67 -10.28 -1.34 -2.50
N SER A 68 -11.28 -0.53 -2.15
CA SER A 68 -12.67 -0.82 -2.51
C SER A 68 -12.93 -0.43 -3.97
N ASP A 69 -13.92 -1.07 -4.59
CA ASP A 69 -14.39 -0.74 -5.95
C ASP A 69 -14.69 0.77 -6.11
N GLN A 70 -15.31 1.39 -5.12
CA GLN A 70 -15.57 2.83 -5.12
C GLN A 70 -14.29 3.67 -5.14
N GLN A 71 -13.28 3.31 -4.34
CA GLN A 71 -12.00 4.03 -4.32
C GLN A 71 -11.23 3.85 -5.62
N ALA A 72 -11.17 2.62 -6.12
CA ALA A 72 -10.56 2.31 -7.42
C ALA A 72 -11.23 3.11 -8.55
N LEU A 73 -12.56 3.18 -8.55
CA LEU A 73 -13.32 3.94 -9.53
C LEU A 73 -13.06 5.44 -9.41
N SER A 74 -13.02 6.00 -8.20
CA SER A 74 -12.67 7.41 -7.97
C SER A 74 -11.28 7.73 -8.50
N PHE A 75 -10.26 6.96 -8.10
CA PHE A 75 -8.89 7.19 -8.56
C PHE A 75 -8.77 7.06 -10.08
N ALA A 76 -9.44 6.07 -10.70
CA ALA A 76 -9.45 5.90 -12.15
C ALA A 76 -10.18 7.04 -12.87
N SER A 77 -11.35 7.46 -12.35
CA SER A 77 -12.16 8.53 -12.95
C SER A 77 -11.45 9.88 -12.89
N GLU A 78 -10.72 10.12 -11.81
CA GLU A 78 -9.98 11.36 -11.57
C GLU A 78 -8.58 11.35 -12.19
N ASN A 79 -8.14 10.23 -12.79
CA ASN A 79 -6.74 10.01 -13.18
C ASN A 79 -5.79 10.44 -12.03
N ALA A 80 -6.13 9.98 -10.82
CA ALA A 80 -5.45 10.40 -9.62
C ALA A 80 -4.07 9.74 -9.55
N GLN A 81 -3.06 10.54 -9.25
CA GLN A 81 -1.76 10.02 -8.86
C GLN A 81 -1.83 9.54 -7.42
N VAL A 82 -1.32 8.33 -7.20
CA VAL A 82 -1.22 7.71 -5.88
C VAL A 82 0.24 7.41 -5.57
N TRP A 83 0.58 7.38 -4.29
CA TRP A 83 1.79 6.73 -3.84
C TRP A 83 1.58 5.22 -3.92
N ALA A 84 2.49 4.52 -4.57
CA ALA A 84 2.49 3.07 -4.66
C ALA A 84 3.77 2.51 -4.06
N LEU A 85 3.64 1.49 -3.24
CA LEU A 85 4.75 0.67 -2.75
C LEU A 85 4.51 -0.78 -3.13
N VAL A 86 5.39 -1.34 -3.95
CA VAL A 86 5.29 -2.75 -4.36
C VAL A 86 5.89 -3.64 -3.27
N LEU A 87 5.12 -4.57 -2.74
CA LEU A 87 5.54 -5.54 -1.74
C LEU A 87 5.05 -6.92 -2.17
N ALA A 88 5.83 -7.62 -3.00
CA ALA A 88 5.38 -8.87 -3.61
C ALA A 88 4.81 -9.88 -2.57
N PRO A 89 3.59 -10.42 -2.80
CA PRO A 89 2.74 -10.27 -3.99
C PRO A 89 1.79 -9.03 -4.02
N TRP A 90 1.74 -8.20 -2.99
CA TRP A 90 0.83 -7.05 -2.86
C TRP A 90 1.41 -5.72 -3.37
N VAL A 91 0.54 -4.73 -3.52
CA VAL A 91 0.92 -3.33 -3.68
C VAL A 91 0.15 -2.50 -2.66
N LEU A 92 0.87 -1.70 -1.89
CA LEU A 92 0.28 -0.68 -1.02
C LEU A 92 0.06 0.58 -1.83
N VAL A 93 -1.10 1.21 -1.65
CA VAL A 93 -1.45 2.45 -2.31
C VAL A 93 -1.92 3.48 -1.30
N GLN A 94 -1.59 4.74 -1.52
CA GLN A 94 -1.99 5.84 -0.66
C GLN A 94 -2.30 7.06 -1.51
N ALA A 95 -3.39 7.75 -1.16
CA ALA A 95 -3.76 8.99 -1.84
C ALA A 95 -2.64 10.04 -1.65
N VAL A 96 -2.25 10.73 -2.71
CA VAL A 96 -1.38 11.90 -2.59
C VAL A 96 -2.20 13.01 -1.94
N GLN A 97 -1.84 13.41 -0.71
CA GLN A 97 -2.44 14.60 -0.12
C GLN A 97 -2.10 15.79 -1.02
N GLN A 98 -3.13 16.39 -1.61
CA GLN A 98 -3.00 17.66 -2.31
C GLN A 98 -2.94 18.73 -1.23
N ASP A 99 -1.79 19.39 -1.13
CA ASP A 99 -1.60 20.62 -0.33
C ASP A 99 -2.32 21.80 -1.02
#